data_AF-A0A2G5SBP4-F1
#
_entry.id   AF-A0A2G5SBP4-F1
#
_cell.length_a   1.000
_cell.length_b   1.000
_cell.length_c   1.000
_cell.angle_alpha   90.00
_cell.angle_beta   90.00
_cell.angle_gamma   90.00
#
_symmetry.space_group_name_H-M   'P 1'
#
loop_
_entity.id
_entity.type
_entity.pdbx_description
1 polymer ?
#
loop_
_entity_poly.entity_id
_entity_poly.type
_entity_poly.pdbx_seq_one_letter_code
_entity_poly.pdbx_strand_id
1 'polypeptide(L)'
;MIAETDLNDMTIEQLRHTPYILLHFKALEEFRKQRNDENAFPTTTSDRKEIQNILLSFRRSKEDSGTKDSENFDEARAAVMRAFQKTTIGASVKSILTSSQCSTSTQPFWLICEALRRFVDANNGLLPLRGTLPDMTSDSSRYTRLATMFHEKALADAQEVLRFTREVEKRARSWRRHFGRSLLQVLQEC
;
A
#
# COMPACT_ATOMS: atom_id res chain seq x y z
N MET A 1 -10.85 -1.89 12.77
CA MET A 1 -9.88 -1.05 13.51
C MET A 1 -10.20 0.45 13.46
N ILE A 2 -10.24 1.10 12.29
CA ILE A 2 -10.47 2.56 12.23
C ILE A 2 -11.84 2.95 12.81
N ALA A 3 -12.92 2.27 12.40
CA ALA A 3 -14.26 2.49 12.93
C ALA A 3 -14.39 2.19 14.43
N GLU A 4 -13.60 1.24 14.94
CA GLU A 4 -13.56 0.85 16.37
C GLU A 4 -12.74 1.83 17.23
N THR A 5 -12.01 2.76 16.60
CA THR A 5 -11.15 3.72 17.30
C THR A 5 -11.95 4.99 17.55
N ASP A 6 -12.35 5.26 18.80
CA ASP A 6 -12.85 6.58 19.20
C ASP A 6 -11.81 7.24 20.11
N LEU A 7 -11.18 8.32 19.63
CA LEU A 7 -10.15 9.02 20.40
C LEU A 7 -10.74 9.76 21.62
N ASN A 8 -12.04 10.08 21.59
CA ASN A 8 -12.69 10.81 22.67
C ASN A 8 -12.97 9.92 23.89
N ASP A 9 -13.22 8.63 23.66
CA ASP A 9 -13.54 7.64 24.69
C ASP A 9 -12.29 6.95 25.28
N MET A 10 -11.11 7.21 24.72
CA MET A 10 -9.86 6.63 25.21
C MET A 10 -9.35 7.31 26.48
N THR A 11 -8.81 6.50 27.39
CA THR A 11 -7.96 7.00 28.48
C THR A 11 -6.70 7.66 27.92
N ILE A 12 -6.06 8.51 28.71
CA ILE A 12 -4.79 9.16 28.34
C ILE A 12 -3.75 8.12 27.91
N GLU A 13 -3.66 7.00 28.63
CA GLU A 13 -2.70 5.94 28.33
C GLU A 13 -3.03 5.22 27.02
N GLN A 14 -4.29 4.87 26.79
CA GLN A 14 -4.72 4.28 25.52
C GLN A 14 -4.45 5.21 24.34
N LEU A 15 -4.67 6.51 24.51
CA LEU A 15 -4.41 7.51 23.47
C LEU A 15 -2.91 7.62 23.16
N ARG A 16 -2.05 7.68 24.17
CA ARG A 16 -0.57 7.76 24.02
C ARG A 16 0.02 6.54 23.31
N HIS A 17 -0.61 5.40 23.45
CA HIS A 17 -0.22 4.16 22.78
C HIS A 17 -1.02 3.87 21.51
N THR A 18 -1.68 4.88 20.93
CA THR A 18 -2.37 4.72 19.65
C THR A 18 -1.39 4.80 18.49
N PRO A 19 -1.30 3.75 17.64
CA PRO A 19 -0.39 3.77 16.49
C PRO A 19 -0.72 4.94 15.55
N TYR A 20 0.31 5.66 15.09
CA TYR A 20 0.10 6.91 14.36
C TYR A 20 -0.70 6.72 13.05
N ILE A 21 -0.69 5.53 12.46
CA ILE A 21 -1.48 5.23 11.25
C ILE A 21 -2.97 5.41 11.54
N LEU A 22 -3.45 4.99 12.72
CA LEU A 22 -4.85 5.21 13.12
C LEU A 22 -5.12 6.70 13.35
N LEU A 23 -4.17 7.44 13.92
CA LEU A 23 -4.28 8.90 14.08
C LEU A 23 -4.38 9.60 12.72
N HIS A 24 -3.62 9.15 11.70
CA HIS A 24 -3.74 9.68 10.33
C HIS A 24 -5.12 9.44 9.73
N PHE A 25 -5.70 8.25 9.91
CA PHE A 25 -7.06 7.98 9.43
C PHE A 25 -8.10 8.86 10.14
N LYS A 26 -7.96 9.07 11.46
CA LYS A 26 -8.85 9.98 12.21
C LYS A 26 -8.69 11.42 11.79
N ALA A 27 -7.47 11.86 11.53
CA ALA A 27 -7.22 13.21 11.02
C ALA A 27 -7.81 13.39 9.62
N LEU A 28 -7.77 12.35 8.77
CA LEU A 28 -8.37 12.37 7.45
C LEU A 28 -9.92 12.40 7.51
N GLU A 29 -10.53 11.64 8.43
CA GLU A 29 -11.98 11.71 8.68
C GLU A 29 -12.40 13.14 9.05
N GLU A 30 -11.67 13.79 9.96
CA GLU A 30 -11.93 15.17 10.37
C GLU A 30 -11.69 16.18 9.25
N PHE A 31 -10.60 16.03 8.48
CA PHE A 31 -10.32 16.86 7.31
C PHE A 31 -11.46 16.80 6.28
N ARG A 32 -11.99 15.60 6.01
CA ARG A 32 -13.14 15.41 5.10
C ARG A 32 -14.41 16.09 5.61
N LYS A 33 -14.67 15.99 6.91
CA LYS A 33 -15.80 16.68 7.56
C LYS A 33 -15.68 18.20 7.43
N GLN A 34 -14.50 18.76 7.72
CA GLN A 34 -14.25 20.22 7.62
C GLN A 34 -14.44 20.75 6.19
N ARG A 35 -14.17 19.93 5.17
CA ARG A 35 -14.38 20.25 3.77
C ARG A 35 -15.79 19.91 3.26
N ASN A 36 -16.61 19.24 4.06
CA ASN A 36 -17.89 18.68 3.66
C ASN A 36 -17.79 17.83 2.38
N ASP A 37 -16.73 17.03 2.27
CA ASP A 37 -16.43 16.16 1.14
C ASP A 37 -15.78 14.86 1.64
N GLU A 38 -16.53 13.75 1.54
CA GLU A 38 -16.09 12.42 1.96
C GLU A 38 -14.89 11.89 1.17
N ASN A 39 -14.66 12.42 -0.03
CA ASN A 39 -13.57 12.04 -0.92
C ASN A 39 -12.36 12.97 -0.83
N ALA A 40 -12.45 14.04 -0.01
CA ALA A 40 -11.34 14.98 0.15
C ALA A 40 -10.06 14.25 0.60
N PHE A 41 -8.93 14.66 0.03
CA PHE A 41 -7.62 14.11 0.32
C PHE A 41 -6.55 15.22 0.34
N PRO A 42 -5.63 15.23 1.32
CA PRO A 42 -4.66 16.31 1.49
C PRO A 42 -3.53 16.22 0.45
N THR A 43 -3.75 16.85 -0.71
CA THR A 43 -2.84 16.78 -1.86
C THR A 43 -1.76 17.85 -1.83
N THR A 44 -2.06 19.03 -1.30
CA THR A 44 -1.11 20.15 -1.25
C THR A 44 -0.32 20.16 0.07
N THR A 45 0.79 20.90 0.10
CA THR A 45 1.53 21.14 1.35
C THR A 45 0.69 21.88 2.38
N SER A 46 -0.23 22.75 1.93
CA SER A 46 -1.16 23.44 2.84
C SER A 46 -2.12 22.47 3.49
N ASP A 47 -2.76 21.59 2.71
CA ASP A 47 -3.68 20.58 3.26
C ASP A 47 -2.94 19.65 4.24
N ARG A 48 -1.69 19.29 3.93
CA ARG A 48 -0.89 18.48 4.85
C ARG A 48 -0.53 19.21 6.15
N LYS A 49 -0.36 20.54 6.15
CA LYS A 49 -0.22 21.32 7.38
C LYS A 49 -1.54 21.36 8.18
N GLU A 50 -2.67 21.40 7.49
CA GLU A 50 -4.00 21.32 8.13
C GLU A 50 -4.19 19.98 8.84
N ILE A 51 -3.80 18.86 8.22
CA ILE A 51 -3.76 17.54 8.88
C ILE A 51 -2.86 17.57 10.12
N GLN A 52 -1.70 18.21 10.06
CA GLN A 52 -0.83 18.35 11.24
C GLN A 52 -1.51 19.12 12.38
N ASN A 53 -2.30 20.16 12.06
CA ASN A 53 -3.05 20.92 13.05
C ASN A 53 -4.20 20.09 13.65
N ILE A 54 -4.91 19.30 12.83
CA ILE A 54 -5.94 18.35 13.30
C ILE A 54 -5.32 17.31 14.25
N LEU A 55 -4.15 16.76 13.92
CA LEU A 55 -3.45 15.84 14.82
C LEU A 55 -3.10 16.49 16.16
N LEU A 56 -2.76 17.78 16.17
CA LEU A 56 -2.49 18.51 17.41
C LEU A 56 -3.75 18.74 18.24
N SER A 57 -4.91 18.97 17.62
CA SER A 57 -6.17 19.15 18.34
C SER A 57 -6.67 17.88 19.01
N PHE A 58 -6.22 16.70 18.56
CA PHE A 58 -6.50 15.42 19.20
C PHE A 58 -5.69 15.17 20.49
N ARG A 59 -4.59 15.89 20.73
CA ARG A 59 -3.80 15.73 21.96
C ARG A 59 -4.61 16.25 23.15
N ARG A 60 -4.58 15.51 24.27
CA ARG A 60 -5.13 16.00 25.54
C ARG A 60 -4.28 17.15 26.07
N SER A 61 -4.92 18.08 26.78
CA SER A 61 -4.20 19.20 27.41
C SER A 61 -3.20 18.68 28.44
N LYS A 62 -2.20 19.49 28.80
CA LYS A 62 -1.20 19.10 29.80
C LYS A 62 -1.84 18.97 31.19
N GLU A 63 -2.84 19.79 31.45
CA GLU A 63 -3.62 19.81 32.67
C GLU A 63 -4.43 18.50 32.81
N ASP A 64 -5.00 18.00 31.71
CA ASP A 64 -5.75 16.74 31.70
C ASP A 64 -4.85 15.51 31.72
N SER A 65 -3.72 15.55 31.02
CA SER A 65 -2.84 14.39 30.82
C SER A 65 -1.78 14.23 31.91
N GLY A 66 -1.47 15.28 32.67
CA GLY A 66 -0.41 15.29 33.68
C GLY A 66 1.02 15.20 33.14
N THR A 67 1.20 14.99 31.82
CA THR A 67 2.48 14.82 31.14
C THR A 67 2.43 15.42 29.72
N LYS A 68 3.58 15.83 29.18
CA LYS A 68 3.70 16.28 27.77
C LYS A 68 3.93 15.11 26.80
N ASP A 69 4.12 13.90 27.30
CA ASP A 69 4.64 12.78 26.52
C ASP A 69 3.55 12.22 25.62
N SER A 70 3.69 12.47 24.33
CA SER A 70 2.77 12.05 23.27
C SER A 70 3.57 11.79 21.99
N GLU A 71 4.60 10.95 22.13
CA GLU A 71 5.57 10.62 21.07
C GLU A 71 4.88 10.11 19.80
N ASN A 72 3.83 9.29 19.95
CA ASN A 72 3.01 8.81 18.83
C ASN A 72 2.42 9.95 17.97
N PHE A 73 2.03 11.07 18.58
CA PHE A 73 1.56 12.24 17.83
C PHE A 73 2.71 13.03 17.19
N ASP A 74 3.91 13.01 17.77
CA ASP A 74 5.08 13.64 17.17
C ASP A 74 5.56 12.85 15.95
N GLU A 75 5.58 11.52 16.06
CA GLU A 75 5.74 10.59 14.94
C GLU A 75 4.67 10.82 13.87
N ALA A 76 3.39 10.88 14.26
CA ALA A 76 2.29 11.13 13.34
C ALA A 76 2.51 12.41 12.54
N ARG A 77 2.83 13.52 13.21
CA ARG A 77 3.06 14.83 12.59
C ARG A 77 4.26 14.82 11.64
N ALA A 78 5.36 14.17 12.03
CA ALA A 78 6.56 14.04 11.21
C ALA A 78 6.31 13.16 9.96
N ALA A 79 5.44 12.17 10.08
CA ALA A 79 5.13 11.23 8.99
C ALA A 79 4.11 11.78 7.97
N VAL A 80 3.32 12.81 8.28
CA VAL A 80 2.23 13.32 7.41
C VAL A 80 2.67 13.53 5.96
N MET A 81 3.84 14.14 5.75
CA MET A 81 4.33 14.44 4.39
C MET A 81 4.58 13.21 3.52
N ARG A 82 4.89 12.08 4.15
CA ARG A 82 5.09 10.78 3.48
C ARG A 82 3.80 9.96 3.46
N ALA A 83 3.04 9.96 4.56
CA ALA A 83 1.83 9.16 4.73
C ALA A 83 0.72 9.56 3.74
N PHE A 84 0.58 10.85 3.43
CA PHE A 84 -0.45 11.36 2.52
C PHE A 84 0.04 11.59 1.08
N GLN A 85 1.04 10.82 0.65
CA GLN A 85 1.41 10.79 -0.76
C GLN A 85 0.48 9.83 -1.51
N LYS A 86 0.02 10.25 -2.69
CA LYS A 86 -0.75 9.36 -3.56
C LYS A 86 0.12 8.18 -3.97
N THR A 87 -0.33 6.96 -3.68
CA THR A 87 0.35 5.75 -4.13
C THR A 87 0.35 5.71 -5.66
N THR A 88 1.54 5.64 -6.24
CA THR A 88 1.74 5.60 -7.69
C THR A 88 2.88 4.65 -8.05
N ILE A 89 2.83 4.09 -9.26
CA ILE A 89 3.93 3.30 -9.80
C ILE A 89 5.02 4.24 -10.33
N GLY A 90 6.25 4.06 -9.86
CA GLY A 90 7.41 4.83 -10.31
C GLY A 90 7.70 4.65 -11.80
N ALA A 91 8.27 5.68 -12.44
CA ALA A 91 8.48 5.72 -13.89
C ALA A 91 9.35 4.56 -14.41
N SER A 92 10.40 4.18 -13.67
CA SER A 92 11.26 3.05 -14.02
C SER A 92 10.49 1.72 -14.05
N VAL A 93 9.66 1.47 -13.04
CA VAL A 93 8.82 0.27 -12.97
C VAL A 93 7.78 0.28 -14.09
N LYS A 94 7.12 1.43 -14.34
CA LYS A 94 6.19 1.56 -15.48
C LYS A 94 6.86 1.20 -16.80
N SER A 95 8.05 1.74 -17.07
CA SER A 95 8.82 1.46 -18.28
C SER A 95 9.10 -0.04 -18.46
N ILE A 96 9.50 -0.74 -17.40
CA ILE A 96 9.70 -2.19 -17.41
C ILE A 96 8.39 -2.91 -17.74
N LEU A 97 7.29 -2.57 -17.06
CA LEU A 97 5.99 -3.22 -17.25
C LEU A 97 5.40 -2.97 -18.65
N THR A 98 5.69 -1.83 -19.28
CA THR A 98 5.26 -1.50 -20.65
C THR A 98 6.22 -1.99 -21.74
N SER A 99 7.35 -2.60 -21.37
CA SER A 99 8.31 -3.14 -22.34
C SER A 99 7.69 -4.23 -23.20
N SER A 100 8.02 -4.24 -24.49
CA SER A 100 7.60 -5.31 -25.41
C SER A 100 8.08 -6.70 -24.95
N GLN A 101 9.19 -6.74 -24.21
CA GLN A 101 9.74 -7.97 -23.63
C GLN A 101 8.77 -8.67 -22.67
N CYS A 102 7.88 -7.92 -21.99
CA CYS A 102 6.82 -8.51 -21.16
C CYS A 102 5.82 -9.35 -21.95
N SER A 103 5.76 -9.24 -23.28
CA SER A 103 4.83 -10.03 -24.09
C SER A 103 5.53 -11.07 -24.97
N THR A 104 6.81 -10.85 -25.29
CA THR A 104 7.56 -11.65 -26.27
C THR A 104 8.62 -12.55 -25.64
N SER A 105 9.17 -12.17 -24.50
CA SER A 105 10.25 -12.92 -23.87
C SER A 105 9.71 -14.14 -23.14
N THR A 106 10.54 -15.18 -23.11
CA THR A 106 10.25 -16.39 -22.34
C THR A 106 11.21 -16.58 -21.16
N GLN A 107 12.01 -15.55 -20.86
CA GLN A 107 12.89 -15.57 -19.69
C GLN A 107 12.11 -15.33 -18.39
N PRO A 108 12.47 -15.99 -17.28
CA PRO A 108 11.72 -15.93 -16.02
C PRO A 108 11.38 -14.51 -15.55
N PHE A 109 12.34 -13.58 -15.62
CA PHE A 109 12.14 -12.19 -15.24
C PHE A 109 10.96 -11.56 -15.98
N TRP A 110 10.92 -11.67 -17.31
CA TRP A 110 9.89 -11.05 -18.14
C TRP A 110 8.53 -11.73 -18.01
N LEU A 111 8.49 -13.05 -17.73
CA LEU A 111 7.24 -13.75 -17.40
C LEU A 111 6.63 -13.20 -16.09
N ILE A 112 7.46 -12.93 -15.08
CA ILE A 112 7.04 -12.31 -13.82
C ILE A 112 6.60 -10.85 -14.07
N CYS A 113 7.31 -10.09 -14.90
CA CYS A 113 6.89 -8.73 -15.26
C CYS A 113 5.55 -8.70 -15.99
N GLU A 114 5.27 -9.65 -16.89
CA GLU A 114 3.95 -9.77 -17.51
C GLU A 114 2.87 -10.08 -16.47
N ALA A 115 3.15 -11.02 -15.56
CA ALA A 115 2.22 -11.38 -14.50
C ALA A 115 1.94 -10.21 -13.55
N LEU A 116 2.98 -9.45 -13.20
CA LEU A 116 2.87 -8.24 -12.40
C LEU A 116 2.06 -7.15 -13.12
N ARG A 117 2.23 -6.99 -14.44
CA ARG A 117 1.38 -6.09 -15.23
C ARG A 117 -0.09 -6.50 -15.18
N ARG A 118 -0.39 -7.80 -15.34
CA ARG A 118 -1.77 -8.32 -15.21
C ARG A 118 -2.34 -8.06 -13.81
N PHE A 119 -1.54 -8.24 -12.77
CA PHE A 119 -1.94 -7.89 -11.40
C PHE A 119 -2.29 -6.41 -11.29
N VAL A 120 -1.44 -5.52 -11.79
CA VAL A 120 -1.66 -4.07 -11.77
C VAL A 120 -2.94 -3.68 -12.49
N ASP A 121 -3.19 -4.25 -13.68
CA ASP A 121 -4.40 -4.00 -14.47
C ASP A 121 -5.67 -4.47 -13.72
N ALA A 122 -5.59 -5.59 -12.98
CA ALA A 122 -6.70 -6.12 -12.17
C ALA A 122 -6.90 -5.40 -10.83
N ASN A 123 -5.86 -4.73 -10.31
CA ASN A 123 -5.84 -4.12 -8.98
C ASN A 123 -5.73 -2.59 -9.03
N ASN A 124 -6.55 -1.94 -9.85
CA ASN A 124 -6.71 -0.48 -9.91
C ASN A 124 -5.40 0.29 -10.18
N GLY A 125 -4.47 -0.30 -10.92
CA GLY A 125 -3.18 0.33 -11.24
C GLY A 125 -2.19 0.35 -10.08
N LEU A 126 -2.37 -0.51 -9.07
CA LEU A 126 -1.49 -0.62 -7.89
C LEU A 126 -0.58 -1.85 -7.97
N LEU A 127 0.63 -1.71 -7.44
CA LEU A 127 1.54 -2.84 -7.22
C LEU A 127 1.10 -3.67 -6.00
N PRO A 128 1.52 -4.95 -5.92
CA PRO A 128 1.35 -5.79 -4.74
C PRO A 128 1.82 -5.09 -3.47
N LEU A 129 1.08 -5.27 -2.37
CA LEU A 129 1.45 -4.70 -1.08
C LEU A 129 2.76 -5.33 -0.58
N ARG A 130 3.68 -4.51 -0.04
CA ARG A 130 4.95 -4.97 0.55
C ARG A 130 4.76 -5.76 1.85
N GLY A 131 3.72 -5.44 2.61
CA GLY A 131 3.34 -6.12 3.86
C GLY A 131 4.12 -5.72 5.12
N THR A 132 5.22 -4.98 5.00
CA THR A 132 6.00 -4.50 6.14
C THR A 132 5.50 -3.16 6.64
N LEU A 133 5.31 -3.02 7.96
CA LEU A 133 5.09 -1.74 8.62
C LEU A 133 6.38 -1.20 9.25
N PRO A 134 6.58 0.12 9.29
CA PRO A 134 7.63 0.72 10.10
C PRO A 134 7.31 0.55 11.59
N ASP A 135 8.36 0.60 12.42
CA ASP A 135 8.20 0.72 13.86
C ASP A 135 7.45 2.01 14.22
N MET A 136 6.66 1.96 15.29
CA MET A 136 5.87 3.09 15.75
C MET A 136 5.50 2.98 17.22
N THR A 137 5.39 4.12 17.90
CA THR A 137 4.88 4.19 19.27
C THR A 137 3.43 3.75 19.32
N SER A 138 3.19 2.57 19.90
CA SER A 138 1.89 1.91 19.97
C SER A 138 1.88 0.87 21.10
N ASP A 139 0.70 0.47 21.57
CA ASP A 139 0.61 -0.79 22.32
C ASP A 139 0.82 -1.99 21.37
N SER A 140 1.32 -3.08 21.94
CA SER A 140 1.66 -4.29 21.20
C SER A 140 0.44 -4.91 20.52
N SER A 141 -0.74 -4.85 21.14
CA SER A 141 -1.94 -5.51 20.60
C SER A 141 -2.41 -4.87 19.29
N ARG A 142 -2.50 -3.53 19.25
CA ARG A 142 -2.90 -2.80 18.03
C ARG A 142 -1.81 -2.86 16.97
N TYR A 143 -0.54 -2.79 17.37
CA TYR A 143 0.58 -2.92 16.42
C TYR A 143 0.59 -4.30 15.75
N THR A 144 0.51 -5.39 16.53
CA THR A 144 0.48 -6.76 15.99
C THR A 144 -0.73 -6.96 15.09
N ARG A 145 -1.92 -6.47 15.46
CA ARG A 145 -3.11 -6.56 14.61
C ARG A 145 -2.94 -5.83 13.27
N LEU A 146 -2.33 -4.63 13.27
CA LEU A 146 -2.00 -3.91 12.04
C LEU A 146 -0.98 -4.68 11.19
N ALA A 147 0.11 -5.16 11.80
CA ALA A 147 1.15 -5.90 11.11
C ALA A 147 0.60 -7.18 10.45
N THR A 148 -0.27 -7.92 11.16
CA THR A 148 -0.95 -9.10 10.61
C THR A 148 -1.80 -8.76 9.39
N MET A 149 -2.62 -7.71 9.44
CA MET A 149 -3.45 -7.32 8.28
C MET A 149 -2.60 -6.96 7.05
N PHE A 150 -1.51 -6.21 7.23
CA PHE A 150 -0.60 -5.87 6.13
C PHE A 150 0.11 -7.11 5.57
N HIS A 151 0.54 -8.02 6.45
CA HIS A 151 1.18 -9.27 6.07
C HIS A 151 0.23 -10.17 5.27
N GLU A 152 -1.00 -10.38 5.76
CA GLU A 152 -2.01 -11.21 5.09
C GLU A 152 -2.36 -10.67 3.71
N LYS A 153 -2.54 -9.35 3.56
CA LYS A 153 -2.78 -8.74 2.25
C LYS A 153 -1.59 -8.89 1.30
N ALA A 154 -0.36 -8.73 1.79
CA ALA A 154 0.83 -8.94 0.97
C ALA A 154 0.97 -10.40 0.52
N LEU A 155 0.63 -11.36 1.38
CA LEU A 155 0.60 -12.78 1.03
C LEU A 155 -0.45 -13.07 -0.06
N ALA A 156 -1.66 -12.52 0.09
CA ALA A 156 -2.71 -12.64 -0.92
C ALA A 156 -2.29 -12.07 -2.27
N ASP A 157 -1.65 -10.88 -2.28
CA ASP A 157 -1.15 -10.27 -3.51
C ASP A 157 -0.05 -11.08 -4.18
N ALA A 158 0.88 -11.62 -3.38
CA ALA A 158 1.94 -12.49 -3.88
C ALA A 158 1.38 -13.78 -4.50
N GLN A 159 0.34 -14.37 -3.88
CA GLN A 159 -0.36 -15.53 -4.43
C GLN A 159 -1.04 -15.22 -5.76
N GLU A 160 -1.65 -14.04 -5.89
CA GLU A 160 -2.28 -13.61 -7.15
C GLU A 160 -1.24 -13.41 -8.26
N VAL A 161 -0.12 -12.74 -7.98
CA VAL A 161 1.00 -12.61 -8.94
C VAL A 161 1.54 -13.97 -9.34
N LEU A 162 1.66 -14.92 -8.41
CA LEU A 162 2.09 -16.29 -8.69
C LEU A 162 1.08 -17.01 -9.61
N ARG A 163 -0.22 -16.84 -9.39
CA ARG A 163 -1.28 -17.37 -10.27
C ARG A 163 -1.11 -16.85 -11.70
N PHE A 164 -0.98 -15.52 -11.86
CA PHE A 164 -0.74 -14.92 -13.18
C PHE A 164 0.56 -15.42 -13.82
N THR A 165 1.62 -15.59 -13.03
CA THR A 165 2.91 -16.11 -13.52
C THR A 165 2.74 -17.51 -14.10
N ARG A 166 2.01 -18.40 -13.42
CA ARG A 166 1.73 -19.76 -13.90
C ARG A 166 0.91 -19.76 -15.19
N GLU A 167 -0.05 -18.85 -15.33
CA GLU A 167 -0.85 -18.69 -16.54
C GLU A 167 -0.02 -18.21 -17.74
N VAL A 168 0.81 -17.19 -17.52
CA VAL A 168 1.75 -16.66 -18.51
C VAL A 168 2.73 -17.74 -18.96
N GLU A 169 3.29 -18.51 -18.02
CA GLU A 169 4.24 -19.57 -18.31
C GLU A 169 3.60 -20.73 -19.11
N LYS A 170 2.36 -21.13 -18.78
CA LYS A 170 1.59 -22.12 -19.56
C LYS A 170 1.39 -21.65 -21.01
N ARG A 171 1.01 -20.39 -21.20
CA ARG A 171 0.83 -19.77 -22.53
C ARG A 171 2.14 -19.77 -23.32
N ALA A 172 3.24 -19.35 -22.70
CA ALA A 172 4.57 -19.33 -23.32
C ALA A 172 5.06 -20.74 -23.72
N ARG A 173 4.77 -21.77 -22.90
CA ARG A 173 5.08 -23.17 -23.23
C ARG A 173 4.26 -23.72 -24.40
N SER A 174 2.96 -23.40 -24.44
CA SER A 174 2.09 -23.78 -25.56
C SER A 174 2.62 -23.18 -26.87
N TRP A 175 2.97 -21.89 -26.86
CA TRP A 175 3.58 -21.21 -28.00
C TRP A 175 4.85 -21.90 -28.49
N ARG A 176 5.81 -22.23 -27.58
CA ARG A 176 7.03 -22.95 -27.96
C ARG A 176 6.75 -24.32 -28.58
N ARG A 177 5.75 -25.05 -28.10
CA ARG A 177 5.38 -26.37 -28.63
C ARG A 177 4.76 -26.29 -30.01
N HIS A 178 3.86 -25.33 -30.26
CA HIS A 178 3.21 -25.17 -31.55
C HIS A 178 4.16 -24.62 -32.62
N PHE A 179 4.91 -23.56 -32.31
CA PHE A 179 5.86 -22.98 -33.26
C PHE A 179 7.12 -23.84 -33.46
N GLY A 180 7.62 -24.51 -32.42
CA GLY A 180 8.76 -25.43 -32.57
C GLY A 180 8.43 -26.62 -33.49
N ARG A 181 7.18 -27.11 -33.50
CA ARG A 181 6.71 -28.12 -34.44
C ARG A 181 6.55 -27.57 -35.86
N SER A 182 5.99 -26.36 -36.01
CA SER A 182 5.82 -25.72 -37.31
C SER A 182 7.16 -25.37 -37.98
N LEU A 183 8.17 -24.93 -37.22
CA LEU A 183 9.50 -24.64 -37.77
C LEU A 183 10.23 -25.90 -38.24
N LEU A 184 10.11 -27.00 -37.49
CA LEU A 184 10.65 -28.31 -37.90
C LEU A 184 9.98 -28.84 -39.16
N GLN A 185 8.67 -28.62 -39.30
CA GLN A 185 7.91 -29.05 -40.47
C GLN A 185 8.28 -28.24 -41.72
N VAL A 186 8.45 -26.92 -41.59
CA VAL A 186 8.92 -26.03 -42.68
C VAL A 186 10.38 -26.33 -43.09
N LEU A 187 11.23 -26.79 -42.16
CA LEU A 187 12.60 -27.20 -42.45
C LEU A 187 12.72 -28.62 -43.02
N GLN A 188 11.67 -29.45 -42.92
CA GLN A 188 11.62 -30.78 -43.53
C GLN A 188 10.99 -30.76 -44.94
N GLU A 189 10.33 -29.68 -45.31
CA GLU A 189 9.73 -29.45 -46.64
C GLU A 189 10.61 -28.58 -47.56
N CYS A 190 11.77 -28.12 -47.08
CA CYS A 190 12.84 -27.50 -47.87
C CYS A 190 13.98 -28.50 -48.11
#